data_AF-A0AAC8TGJ7-F1
#
_entry.id   AF-A0AAC8TGJ7-F1
#
_cell.length_a   1.000
_cell.length_b   1.000
_cell.length_c   1.000
_cell.angle_alpha   90.00
_cell.angle_beta   90.00
_cell.angle_gamma   90.00
#
_symmetry.space_group_name_H-M   'P 1'
#
loop_
_entity.id
_entity.type
_entity.pdbx_description
1 polymer ?
#
loop_
_entity_poly.entity_id
_entity_poly.type
_entity_poly.pdbx_seq_one_letter_code
_entity_poly.pdbx_strand_id
1 'polypeptide(L)'
;MRYMKLRVGDAAWVELDANQIKSKPITLYDGPIESMLKNDLGILEATTRLYGQVWTGGPQVVIRYYEAHPPESEKVPICAVARLSENQLRKRPESLPGTAILDFSISGVNIVDSFR
;
A
#
# COMPACT_ATOMS: atom_id res chain seq x y z
N MET A 1 8.17 16.18 -0.98
CA MET A 1 6.89 16.34 -0.24
C MET A 1 6.25 17.74 -0.39
N ARG A 2 6.95 18.86 -0.12
CA ARG A 2 6.33 20.23 -0.09
C ARG A 2 5.61 20.66 -1.38
N TYR A 3 6.12 20.28 -2.56
CA TYR A 3 5.49 20.57 -3.85
C TYR A 3 4.22 19.74 -4.11
N MET A 4 4.13 18.52 -3.55
CA MET A 4 2.94 17.67 -3.68
C MET A 4 1.85 18.03 -2.66
N LYS A 5 2.10 18.99 -1.75
CA LYS A 5 1.23 19.34 -0.62
C LYS A 5 0.85 18.16 0.31
N LEU A 6 1.50 17.01 0.16
CA LEU A 6 1.38 15.85 1.05
C LEU A 6 2.09 16.12 2.38
N ARG A 7 1.39 15.85 3.48
CA ARG A 7 1.86 16.01 4.86
C ARG A 7 2.01 14.66 5.51
N VAL A 8 2.96 14.55 6.44
CA VAL A 8 3.07 13.37 7.30
C VAL A 8 1.76 13.18 8.05
N GLY A 9 1.22 11.96 7.98
CA GLY A 9 -0.09 11.62 8.56
C GLY A 9 -1.26 11.70 7.59
N ASP A 10 -1.11 12.32 6.41
CA ASP A 10 -2.13 12.25 5.36
C ASP A 10 -2.38 10.78 5.01
N ALA A 11 -3.66 10.43 4.87
CA ALA A 11 -4.08 9.05 4.71
C ALA A 11 -5.22 8.87 3.70
N ALA A 12 -5.24 7.72 3.06
CA ALA A 12 -6.28 7.30 2.13
C ALA A 12 -6.47 5.78 2.20
N TRP A 13 -7.48 5.27 1.50
CA TRP A 13 -7.67 3.85 1.27
C TRP A 13 -6.97 3.41 -0.02
N VAL A 14 -6.37 2.23 0.02
CA VAL A 14 -5.66 1.63 -1.11
C VAL A 14 -6.14 0.19 -1.33
N GLU A 15 -6.31 -0.22 -2.57
CA GLU A 15 -6.30 -1.64 -2.94
C GLU A 15 -4.84 -2.12 -2.94
N LEU A 16 -4.53 -3.12 -2.11
CA LEU A 16 -3.18 -3.59 -1.85
C LEU A 16 -2.50 -4.14 -3.10
N ASP A 17 -3.20 -4.92 -3.92
CA ASP A 17 -2.65 -5.41 -5.19
C ASP A 17 -3.62 -5.08 -6.33
N ALA A 18 -3.11 -4.30 -7.28
CA ALA A 18 -3.77 -3.92 -8.52
C ALA A 18 -4.32 -5.11 -9.32
N ASN A 19 -3.71 -6.29 -9.18
CA ASN A 19 -4.09 -7.52 -9.89
C ASN A 19 -5.15 -8.34 -9.14
N GLN A 20 -5.49 -7.97 -7.90
CA GLN A 20 -6.39 -8.72 -7.03
C GLN A 20 -7.50 -7.82 -6.43
N ILE A 21 -7.93 -6.79 -7.17
CA ILE A 21 -8.92 -5.81 -6.73
C ILE A 21 -10.23 -6.50 -6.32
N LYS A 22 -10.73 -6.17 -5.12
CA LYS A 22 -11.95 -6.73 -4.50
C LYS A 22 -11.92 -8.24 -4.21
N SER A 23 -10.80 -8.92 -4.44
CA SER A 23 -10.64 -10.33 -4.06
C SER A 23 -10.57 -10.49 -2.55
N LYS A 24 -11.19 -11.55 -2.03
CA LYS A 24 -11.14 -11.91 -0.60
C LYS A 24 -11.15 -13.44 -0.48
N PRO A 25 -10.06 -14.09 -0.03
CA PRO A 25 -8.78 -13.49 0.39
C PRO A 25 -7.92 -13.00 -0.79
N ILE A 26 -6.82 -12.31 -0.48
CA ILE A 26 -5.71 -12.04 -1.41
C ILE A 26 -4.43 -12.73 -0.93
N THR A 27 -3.51 -12.98 -1.86
CA THR A 27 -2.16 -13.45 -1.56
C THR A 27 -1.14 -12.41 -2.00
N LEU A 28 -0.37 -11.87 -1.05
CA LEU A 28 0.78 -11.03 -1.33
C LEU A 28 2.05 -11.87 -1.35
N TYR A 29 3.03 -11.43 -2.14
CA TYR A 29 4.33 -12.05 -2.29
C TYR A 29 5.41 -11.09 -1.83
N ASP A 30 6.49 -11.61 -1.24
CA ASP A 30 7.71 -10.83 -1.00
C ASP A 30 8.24 -10.28 -2.33
N GLY A 31 8.37 -8.97 -2.42
CA GLY A 31 8.75 -8.36 -3.70
C GLY A 31 8.11 -7.01 -3.98
N PRO A 32 8.31 -6.52 -5.21
CA PRO A 32 7.66 -5.31 -5.68
C PRO A 32 6.13 -5.49 -5.72
N ILE A 33 5.40 -4.40 -5.49
CA ILE A 33 3.94 -4.38 -5.57
C ILE A 33 3.46 -3.13 -6.29
N GLU A 34 2.36 -3.29 -7.02
CA GLU A 34 1.56 -2.19 -7.54
C GLU A 34 0.21 -2.17 -6.82
N SER A 35 -0.06 -1.08 -6.12
CA SER A 35 -1.32 -0.82 -5.44
C SER A 35 -2.08 0.32 -6.12
N MET A 36 -3.33 0.55 -5.72
CA MET A 36 -4.15 1.60 -6.32
C MET A 36 -4.95 2.36 -5.27
N LEU A 37 -4.87 3.70 -5.29
CA LEU A 37 -5.70 4.54 -4.42
C LEU A 37 -7.19 4.35 -4.73
N LYS A 38 -8.00 4.23 -3.67
CA LYS A 38 -9.46 4.16 -3.77
C LYS A 38 -10.14 5.52 -3.62
N ASN A 39 -9.47 6.44 -2.94
CA ASN A 39 -9.88 7.82 -2.76
C ASN A 39 -8.63 8.70 -2.74
N ASP A 40 -8.84 10.00 -2.85
CA ASP A 40 -7.75 10.95 -2.99
C ASP A 40 -6.84 10.96 -1.75
N LEU A 41 -5.53 11.10 -2.01
CA LEU A 41 -4.48 11.32 -1.03
C LEU A 41 -3.83 12.68 -1.34
N GLY A 42 -4.33 13.74 -0.71
CA GLY A 42 -3.90 15.10 -0.99
C GLY A 42 -4.23 15.49 -2.43
N ILE A 43 -3.21 15.68 -3.27
CA ILE A 43 -3.39 15.98 -4.71
C ILE A 43 -3.37 14.73 -5.60
N LEU A 44 -3.07 13.57 -5.03
CA LEU A 44 -3.07 12.30 -5.75
C LEU A 44 -4.51 11.80 -5.80
N GLU A 45 -5.11 11.82 -6.98
CA GLU A 45 -6.50 11.42 -7.16
C GLU A 45 -6.70 9.90 -6.98
N ALA A 46 -7.94 9.49 -6.72
CA ALA A 46 -8.34 8.09 -6.82
C ALA A 46 -7.83 7.46 -8.13
N THR A 47 -7.54 6.15 -8.09
CA THR A 47 -6.90 5.38 -9.18
C THR A 47 -5.42 5.64 -9.43
N THR A 48 -4.79 6.60 -8.73
CA THR A 48 -3.32 6.72 -8.69
C THR A 48 -2.68 5.38 -8.32
N ARG A 49 -1.71 4.94 -9.13
CA ARG A 49 -0.93 3.73 -8.86
C ARG A 49 0.16 4.03 -7.83
N LEU A 50 0.31 3.17 -6.84
CA LEU A 50 1.41 3.24 -5.88
C LEU A 50 2.37 2.07 -6.13
N TYR A 51 3.64 2.36 -6.32
CA TYR A 51 4.68 1.35 -6.48
C TYR A 51 5.49 1.24 -5.20
N GLY A 52 5.71 0.00 -4.78
CA GLY A 52 6.26 -0.29 -3.46
C GLY A 52 6.92 -1.65 -3.37
N GLN A 53 7.25 -2.00 -2.13
CA GLN A 53 7.84 -3.28 -1.75
C GLN A 53 7.06 -3.88 -0.59
N VAL A 54 6.87 -5.20 -0.64
CA VAL A 54 6.24 -6.03 0.37
C VAL A 54 7.31 -6.86 1.09
N TRP A 55 7.12 -7.00 2.41
CA TRP A 55 7.82 -7.96 3.24
C TRP A 55 6.81 -8.76 4.08
N THR A 56 6.95 -10.09 4.03
CA THR A 56 6.05 -11.09 4.63
C THR A 56 6.75 -11.94 5.69
N GLY A 57 8.01 -11.64 6.03
CA GLY A 57 8.80 -12.42 6.98
C GLY A 57 8.28 -12.39 8.43
N GLY A 58 7.54 -11.34 8.80
CA GLY A 58 6.91 -11.21 10.12
C GLY A 58 5.49 -11.78 10.18
N PRO A 59 4.81 -11.74 11.35
CA PRO A 59 3.40 -12.12 11.49
C PRO A 59 2.43 -11.12 10.84
N GLN A 60 2.92 -9.90 10.57
CA GLN A 60 2.22 -8.87 9.81
C GLN A 60 2.99 -8.54 8.54
N VAL A 61 2.25 -8.25 7.48
CA VAL A 61 2.81 -7.76 6.23
C VAL A 61 3.24 -6.31 6.40
N VAL A 62 4.44 -6.00 5.94
CA VAL A 62 4.94 -4.63 5.84
C VAL A 62 4.91 -4.24 4.37
N ILE A 63 4.35 -3.08 4.05
CA ILE A 63 4.36 -2.52 2.69
C ILE A 63 4.80 -1.07 2.75
N ARG A 64 5.77 -0.73 1.91
CA ARG A 64 6.31 0.64 1.76
C ARG A 64 6.21 1.05 0.30
N TYR A 65 5.64 2.22 0.05
CA TYR A 65 5.47 2.79 -1.28
C TYR A 65 6.44 3.94 -1.48
N TYR A 66 7.23 3.86 -2.55
CA TYR A 66 8.28 4.83 -2.88
C TYR A 66 7.91 5.73 -4.06
N GLU A 67 6.92 5.35 -4.87
CA GLU A 67 6.45 6.09 -6.03
C GLU A 67 4.93 6.10 -6.11
N ALA A 68 4.36 7.23 -6.54
CA ALA A 68 2.97 7.35 -6.95
C ALA A 68 2.92 7.78 -8.42
N HIS A 69 1.94 7.28 -9.17
CA HIS A 69 1.72 7.61 -10.56
C HIS A 69 0.24 7.95 -10.76
N PRO A 70 -0.12 9.23 -10.62
CA PRO A 70 -1.46 9.68 -10.97
C PRO A 70 -1.73 9.47 -12.46
N PRO A 71 -2.99 9.26 -12.85
CA PRO A 71 -3.39 9.18 -14.26
C PRO A 71 -2.80 10.31 -15.10
N GLU A 72 -2.33 10.00 -16.31
CA GLU A 72 -1.85 10.99 -17.30
C GLU A 72 -0.75 11.94 -16.78
N SER A 73 0.03 11.53 -15.78
CA SER A 73 1.06 12.37 -15.15
C SER A 73 2.36 11.61 -14.96
N GLU A 74 3.43 12.32 -14.57
CA GLU A 74 4.70 11.65 -14.25
C GLU A 74 4.66 10.96 -12.90
N LYS A 75 5.52 9.95 -12.73
CA LYS A 75 5.75 9.33 -11.43
C LYS A 75 6.35 10.34 -10.46
N VAL A 76 5.82 10.39 -9.25
CA VAL A 76 6.31 11.24 -8.17
C VAL A 76 6.80 10.39 -7.00
N PRO A 77 7.97 10.71 -6.41
CA PRO A 77 8.49 9.97 -5.28
C PRO A 77 7.69 10.29 -4.01
N ILE A 78 7.30 9.26 -3.26
CA ILE A 78 6.57 9.36 -1.99
C ILE A 78 7.26 8.54 -0.90
N CYS A 79 6.89 8.78 0.35
CA CYS A 79 7.16 7.86 1.45
C CYS A 79 5.83 7.54 2.10
N ALA A 80 5.26 6.40 1.75
CA ALA A 80 4.01 5.95 2.34
C ALA A 80 4.10 4.51 2.81
N VAL A 81 3.27 4.17 3.77
CA VAL A 81 3.22 2.83 4.36
C VAL A 81 1.78 2.35 4.37
N ALA A 82 1.57 1.08 4.02
CA ALA A 82 0.29 0.46 4.32
C ALA A 82 0.20 0.28 5.83
N ARG A 83 -0.82 0.88 6.45
CA ARG A 83 -1.11 0.74 7.87
C ARG A 83 -2.61 0.59 8.01
N LEU A 84 -3.01 -0.39 8.80
CA LEU A 84 -4.37 -0.42 9.30
C LEU A 84 -4.42 -1.03 10.69
N SER A 85 -5.32 -0.51 11.51
CA SER A 85 -5.72 -1.08 12.79
C SER A 85 -6.45 -2.41 12.60
N GLU A 86 -6.81 -3.06 13.71
CA GLU A 86 -7.63 -4.30 13.70
C GLU A 86 -6.99 -5.49 12.98
N ASN A 87 -5.65 -5.59 12.99
CA ASN A 87 -4.92 -6.76 12.44
C ASN A 87 -5.16 -7.04 10.94
N GLN A 88 -5.63 -6.09 10.13
CA GLN A 88 -5.94 -6.40 8.71
C GLN A 88 -4.72 -6.74 7.85
N LEU A 89 -3.51 -6.38 8.28
CA LEU A 89 -2.25 -6.82 7.66
C LEU A 89 -1.66 -8.06 8.32
N ARG A 90 -2.37 -8.70 9.26
CA ARG A 90 -1.92 -9.94 9.88
C ARG A 90 -2.08 -11.08 8.88
N LYS A 91 -1.01 -11.84 8.71
CA LYS A 91 -1.00 -13.04 7.87
C LYS A 91 -1.91 -14.10 8.46
N ARG A 92 -2.63 -14.81 7.61
CA ARG A 92 -3.25 -16.05 8.04
C ARG A 92 -2.20 -17.14 8.37
N PRO A 93 -2.48 -18.05 9.32
CA PRO A 93 -1.54 -19.10 9.73
C PRO A 93 -1.04 -20.00 8.59
N GLU A 94 -1.87 -20.22 7.56
CA GLU A 94 -1.54 -21.05 6.40
C GLU A 94 -0.61 -20.37 5.37
N SER A 95 -0.19 -19.12 5.61
CA SER A 95 0.71 -18.40 4.70
C SER A 95 2.09 -19.07 4.62
N LEU A 96 2.51 -19.45 3.42
CA LEU A 96 3.82 -20.05 3.17
C LEU A 96 4.95 -19.01 3.29
N PRO A 97 6.22 -19.44 3.51
CA PRO A 97 7.37 -18.54 3.43
C PRO A 97 7.40 -17.74 2.12
N GLY A 98 7.69 -16.43 2.21
CA GLY A 98 7.68 -15.52 1.07
C GLY A 98 6.29 -15.08 0.59
N THR A 99 5.22 -15.49 1.30
CA THR A 99 3.84 -15.14 0.98
C THR A 99 3.05 -14.69 2.22
N ALA A 100 1.96 -13.98 1.98
CA ALA A 100 1.01 -13.59 3.00
C ALA A 100 -0.42 -13.65 2.46
N ILE A 101 -1.25 -14.50 3.06
CA ILE A 101 -2.67 -14.53 2.79
C ILE A 101 -3.34 -13.53 3.74
N LEU A 102 -4.11 -12.59 3.17
CA LEU A 102 -4.86 -11.56 3.90
C LEU A 102 -6.36 -11.69 3.60
N ASP A 103 -7.19 -11.44 4.62
CA ASP A 103 -8.65 -11.50 4.51
C ASP A 103 -9.25 -10.38 3.65
N PHE A 104 -8.52 -9.27 3.49
CA PHE A 104 -9.00 -8.07 2.82
C PHE A 104 -7.98 -7.57 1.81
N SER A 105 -8.48 -7.14 0.64
CA SER A 105 -7.66 -6.49 -0.40
C SER A 105 -7.39 -5.02 -0.14
N ILE A 106 -8.01 -4.42 0.88
CA ILE A 106 -7.98 -2.98 1.14
C ILE A 106 -7.22 -2.71 2.42
N SER A 107 -6.41 -1.66 2.42
CA SER A 107 -5.76 -1.14 3.62
C SER A 107 -5.74 0.38 3.61
N GLY A 108 -5.40 0.97 4.74
CA GLY A 108 -5.05 2.37 4.85
C GLY A 108 -3.62 2.55 4.35
N VAL A 109 -3.37 3.67 3.69
CA VAL A 109 -2.03 4.11 3.35
C VAL A 109 -1.80 5.48 3.99
N ASN A 110 -0.65 5.64 4.64
CA ASN A 110 -0.29 6.87 5.35
C ASN A 110 1.04 7.41 4.83
N ILE A 111 1.10 8.71 4.59
CA ILE A 111 2.37 9.41 4.33
C ILE A 111 3.20 9.45 5.62
N VAL A 112 4.47 9.08 5.50
CA VAL A 112 5.47 9.15 6.58
C VAL A 112 6.62 10.06 6.18
N ASP A 113 7.35 10.56 7.17
CA ASP A 113 8.53 11.39 6.94
C ASP A 113 9.66 10.59 6.25
N SER A 114 9.92 9.39 6.75
CA SER A 114 10.99 8.51 6.28
C SER A 114 10.69 7.05 6.63
N PHE A 115 11.31 6.13 5.89
CA PHE A 115 11.32 4.71 6.25
C PHE A 115 12.43 4.47 7.26
N ARG A 116 12.06 4.37 8.53
CA ARG A 116 12.98 3.97 9.61
C ARG A 116 12.78 2.51 9.97
#